data_AF-A0A1B9XXM9-F1
#
_entry.id   AF-A0A1B9XXM9-F1
#
_cell.length_a   1.000
_cell.length_b   1.000
_cell.length_c   1.000
_cell.angle_alpha   90.00
_cell.angle_beta   90.00
_cell.angle_gamma   90.00
#
_symmetry.space_group_name_H-M   'P 1'
#
loop_
_entity.id
_entity.type
_entity.pdbx_description
1 polymer ?
#
loop_
_entity_poly.entity_id
_entity_poly.type
_entity_poly.pdbx_seq_one_letter_code
_entity_poly.pdbx_strand_id
1 'polypeptide(L)'
;MQLLKRFGYYAIGLGFGAIIVLFIWKGKDVSFDYGMDARTLKTIRIKKRLFTDKAKQVMATTAIDSATISTILNNGDVNFSKSKPRIKPCPEYFITGKDSLNHIVLYITRCDSTATINTITIN
;
A
#
# COMPACT_ATOMS: atom_id res chain seq x y z
N MET A 1 -8.91 -34.38 -34.30
CA MET A 1 -9.92 -33.36 -34.68
C MET A 1 -10.97 -33.03 -33.59
N GLN A 2 -11.06 -33.73 -32.46
CA GLN A 2 -12.04 -33.40 -31.39
C GLN A 2 -11.48 -32.49 -30.29
N LEU A 3 -10.21 -32.66 -29.91
CA LEU A 3 -9.53 -31.83 -28.91
C LEU A 3 -9.47 -30.35 -29.32
N LEU A 4 -9.16 -30.05 -30.58
CA LEU A 4 -9.10 -28.67 -31.09
C LEU A 4 -10.46 -27.97 -31.03
N LYS A 5 -11.54 -28.68 -31.37
CA LYS A 5 -12.91 -28.17 -31.27
C LYS A 5 -13.29 -27.89 -29.81
N ARG A 6 -12.89 -28.77 -28.89
CA ARG A 6 -13.08 -28.58 -27.45
C ARG A 6 -12.37 -27.32 -26.96
N PHE A 7 -11.09 -27.15 -27.30
CA PHE A 7 -10.36 -25.91 -26.99
C PHE A 7 -11.03 -24.66 -27.58
N GLY A 8 -11.52 -24.73 -28.83
CA GLY A 8 -12.25 -23.63 -29.45
C GLY A 8 -13.50 -23.22 -28.67
N TYR A 9 -14.34 -24.18 -28.25
CA TYR A 9 -15.52 -23.88 -27.43
C TYR A 9 -15.16 -23.29 -26.06
N TYR A 10 -14.12 -23.80 -25.39
CA TYR A 10 -13.64 -23.22 -24.13
C TYR A 10 -13.08 -21.79 -24.32
N ALA A 11 -12.33 -21.54 -25.39
CA ALA A 11 -11.74 -20.24 -25.67
C ALA A 11 -12.82 -19.17 -25.95
N ILE A 12 -13.91 -19.54 -26.63
CA ILE A 12 -15.06 -18.64 -26.84
C ILE A 12 -15.69 -18.27 -25.49
N GLY A 13 -15.97 -19.26 -24.63
CA GLY A 13 -16.53 -19.02 -23.31
C GLY A 13 -15.61 -18.16 -22.42
N LEU A 14 -14.30 -18.46 -22.43
CA LEU A 14 -13.30 -17.68 -21.71
C LEU A 14 -13.19 -16.25 -22.24
N GLY A 15 -13.26 -16.06 -23.57
CA GLY A 15 -13.26 -14.75 -24.21
C GLY A 15 -14.47 -13.90 -23.79
N PHE A 16 -15.68 -14.45 -23.89
CA PHE A 16 -16.89 -13.76 -23.42
C PHE A 16 -16.83 -13.45 -21.92
N GLY A 17 -16.39 -14.42 -21.10
CA GLY A 17 -16.21 -14.22 -19.66
C GLY A 17 -15.21 -13.11 -19.34
N ALA A 18 -14.07 -13.08 -20.04
CA ALA A 18 -13.06 -12.05 -19.87
C ALA A 18 -13.60 -10.65 -20.23
N ILE A 19 -14.36 -10.52 -21.32
CA ILE A 19 -14.98 -9.24 -21.71
C ILE A 19 -15.92 -8.73 -20.60
N ILE A 20 -16.80 -9.59 -20.09
CA ILE A 20 -17.74 -9.23 -19.01
C ILE A 20 -16.98 -8.79 -17.75
N VAL A 21 -15.95 -9.55 -17.35
CA VAL A 21 -15.11 -9.21 -16.18
C VAL A 21 -14.41 -7.86 -16.38
N LEU A 22 -13.88 -7.60 -17.58
CA LEU A 22 -13.25 -6.30 -17.90
C LEU A 22 -14.23 -5.14 -17.76
N PHE A 23 -15.48 -5.27 -18.21
CA PHE A 23 -16.50 -4.22 -18.02
C PHE A 23 -16.82 -3.99 -16.54
N ILE A 24 -16.98 -5.06 -15.75
CA ILE A 24 -17.21 -4.94 -14.30
C ILE A 24 -16.03 -4.24 -13.61
N TRP A 25 -14.80 -4.59 -13.98
CA TRP A 25 -13.60 -3.96 -13.43
C TRP A 25 -13.44 -2.52 -13.88
N LYS A 26 -13.82 -2.13 -15.10
CA LYS A 26 -13.79 -0.71 -15.50
C LYS A 26 -14.75 0.16 -14.70
N GLY A 27 -15.89 -0.40 -14.27
CA GLY A 27 -16.87 0.30 -13.43
C GLY A 27 -16.52 0.38 -11.95
N LYS A 28 -15.47 -0.32 -11.49
CA LYS A 28 -15.08 -0.39 -10.08
C LYS A 28 -13.61 0.01 -9.93
N ASP A 29 -13.29 0.83 -8.95
CA ASP A 29 -11.89 1.15 -8.62
C ASP A 29 -11.24 -0.06 -7.89
N VAL A 30 -10.96 -1.12 -8.66
CA VAL A 30 -10.39 -2.38 -8.15
C VAL A 30 -8.86 -2.31 -8.13
N SER A 31 -8.29 -2.53 -6.94
CA SER A 31 -6.85 -2.62 -6.72
C SER A 31 -6.49 -3.95 -6.06
N PHE A 32 -5.50 -4.64 -6.62
CA PHE A 32 -5.11 -6.00 -6.26
C PHE A 32 -3.88 -6.02 -5.34
N ASP A 33 -4.01 -5.46 -4.14
CA ASP A 33 -2.92 -5.36 -3.15
C ASP A 33 -2.76 -6.68 -2.34
N TYR A 34 -2.37 -7.76 -3.02
CA TYR A 34 -2.21 -9.07 -2.40
C TYR A 34 -0.88 -9.25 -1.65
N GLY A 35 0.17 -8.53 -2.05
CA GLY A 35 1.47 -8.56 -1.39
C GLY A 35 1.39 -8.07 0.06
N MET A 36 2.27 -8.60 0.93
CA MET A 36 2.27 -8.24 2.36
C MET A 36 2.50 -6.74 2.56
N ASP A 37 3.44 -6.14 1.82
CA ASP A 37 3.71 -4.71 1.86
C ASP A 37 2.54 -3.91 1.32
N ALA A 38 2.09 -4.23 0.09
CA ALA A 38 0.99 -3.54 -0.57
C ALA A 38 -0.29 -3.53 0.29
N ARG A 39 -0.63 -4.66 0.92
CA ARG A 39 -1.73 -4.77 1.85
C ARG A 39 -1.54 -3.86 3.06
N THR A 40 -0.36 -3.90 3.69
CA THR A 40 -0.07 -3.10 4.89
C THR A 40 -0.12 -1.60 4.56
N LEU A 41 0.57 -1.19 3.49
CA LEU A 41 0.59 0.17 2.98
C LEU A 41 -0.83 0.68 2.65
N LYS A 42 -1.66 -0.12 1.97
CA LYS A 42 -3.06 0.23 1.70
C LYS A 42 -3.85 0.44 2.98
N THR A 43 -3.71 -0.44 3.98
CA THR A 43 -4.43 -0.29 5.24
C THR A 43 -4.03 0.96 6.02
N ILE A 44 -2.82 1.47 5.82
CA ILE A 44 -2.37 2.76 6.38
C ILE A 44 -2.93 3.92 5.53
N ARG A 45 -2.86 3.81 4.20
CA ARG A 45 -3.26 4.83 3.24
C ARG A 45 -4.73 5.23 3.33
N ILE A 46 -5.63 4.27 3.56
CA ILE A 46 -7.07 4.51 3.64
C ILE A 46 -7.52 5.13 4.98
N LYS A 47 -6.64 5.21 5.99
CA LYS A 47 -6.96 5.74 7.31
C LYS A 47 -6.66 7.24 7.36
N LYS A 48 -7.31 7.94 8.29
CA LYS A 48 -7.05 9.37 8.50
C LYS A 48 -5.63 9.56 9.00
N ARG A 49 -4.83 10.32 8.26
CA ARG A 49 -3.43 10.59 8.61
C ARG A 49 -3.34 11.64 9.70
N LEU A 50 -2.57 11.34 10.73
CA LEU A 50 -2.21 12.25 11.80
C LEU A 50 -0.69 12.36 11.88
N PHE A 51 -0.20 13.52 12.28
CA PHE A 51 1.22 13.80 12.42
C PHE A 51 1.50 14.25 13.84
N THR A 52 2.44 13.59 14.51
CA THR A 52 2.95 14.06 15.81
C THR A 52 3.78 15.32 15.61
N ASP A 53 4.01 16.07 16.69
CA ASP A 53 4.82 17.29 16.62
C ASP A 53 6.27 17.00 16.21
N LYS A 54 6.80 15.83 16.59
CA LYS A 54 8.12 15.35 16.13
C LYS A 54 8.15 15.18 14.61
N ALA A 55 7.14 14.53 14.03
CA ALA A 55 7.05 14.36 12.57
C ALA A 55 6.89 15.72 11.87
N LYS A 56 6.05 16.62 12.40
CA LYS A 56 5.88 17.97 11.85
C LYS A 56 7.16 18.79 11.91
N GLN A 57 7.93 18.69 12.99
CA GLN A 57 9.21 19.37 13.11
C GLN A 57 10.20 18.90 12.03
N VAL A 58 10.29 17.59 11.80
CA VAL A 58 11.15 17.05 10.73
C VAL A 58 10.66 17.52 9.36
N MET A 59 9.35 17.48 9.08
CA MET A 59 8.78 17.99 7.83
C MET A 59 8.99 19.50 7.65
N ALA A 60 9.06 20.29 8.72
CA ALA A 60 9.34 21.72 8.64
C ALA A 60 10.83 22.03 8.42
N THR A 61 11.71 21.16 8.90
CA THR A 61 13.18 21.34 8.81
C THR A 61 13.75 20.73 7.53
N THR A 62 13.03 19.80 6.90
CA THR A 62 13.47 19.05 5.72
C THR A 62 12.51 19.32 4.56
N ALA A 63 12.92 19.03 3.33
CA ALA A 63 12.05 19.16 2.16
C ALA A 63 10.99 18.03 2.05
N ILE A 64 10.69 17.32 3.14
CA ILE A 64 9.72 16.22 3.15
C ILE A 64 8.33 16.77 3.36
N ASP A 65 7.50 16.65 2.33
CA ASP A 65 6.11 17.08 2.34
C ASP A 65 5.13 15.89 2.43
N SER A 66 3.84 16.20 2.43
CA SER A 66 2.78 15.20 2.45
C SER A 66 2.72 14.37 1.16
N ALA A 67 3.20 14.91 0.03
CA ALA A 67 3.27 14.20 -1.24
C ALA A 67 4.35 13.09 -1.19
N THR A 68 5.53 13.42 -0.67
CA THR A 68 6.65 12.48 -0.47
C THR A 68 6.22 11.30 0.42
N ILE A 69 5.54 11.60 1.53
CA ILE A 69 5.00 10.57 2.42
C ILE A 69 3.94 9.72 1.71
N SER A 70 3.11 10.34 0.86
CA SER A 70 2.12 9.60 0.06
C SER A 70 2.81 8.65 -0.94
N THR A 71 3.91 9.07 -1.54
CA THR A 71 4.71 8.24 -2.46
C THR A 71 5.31 7.05 -1.73
N ILE A 72 5.87 7.25 -0.54
CA ILE A 72 6.38 6.16 0.31
C ILE A 72 5.25 5.21 0.71
N LEU A 73 4.07 5.73 1.05
CA LEU A 73 2.90 4.89 1.38
C LEU A 73 2.29 4.18 0.17
N ASN A 74 2.65 4.53 -1.06
CA ASN A 74 2.20 3.82 -2.25
C ASN A 74 3.16 2.69 -2.63
N ASN A 75 4.46 2.95 -2.61
CA ASN A 75 5.45 2.06 -3.20
C ASN A 75 6.57 1.61 -2.23
N GLY A 76 6.52 2.02 -0.97
CA GLY A 76 7.54 1.72 0.04
C GLY A 76 7.69 0.22 0.36
N ASP A 77 8.65 -0.07 1.22
CA ASP A 77 8.92 -1.40 1.75
C ASP A 77 8.64 -1.45 3.26
N VAL A 78 7.94 -2.49 3.72
CA VAL A 78 7.60 -2.63 5.15
C VAL A 78 8.59 -3.57 5.80
N ASN A 79 9.39 -3.03 6.72
CA ASN A 79 10.31 -3.86 7.49
C ASN A 79 9.55 -4.59 8.61
N PHE A 80 9.04 -5.79 8.32
CA PHE A 80 8.30 -6.60 9.29
C PHE A 80 9.13 -7.05 10.49
N SER A 81 10.47 -7.13 10.36
CA SER A 81 11.36 -7.49 11.47
C SER A 81 11.46 -6.40 12.53
N LYS A 82 11.43 -5.12 12.11
CA LYS A 82 11.42 -3.97 13.02
C LYS A 82 10.00 -3.57 13.43
N SER A 83 9.01 -3.89 12.60
CA SER A 83 7.60 -3.62 12.86
C SER A 83 7.01 -4.52 13.93
N LYS A 84 5.97 -4.04 14.61
CA LYS A 84 5.24 -4.80 15.63
C LYS A 84 3.75 -4.93 15.21
N PRO A 85 3.46 -5.75 14.19
CA PRO A 85 2.11 -5.85 13.62
C PRO A 85 1.07 -6.49 14.56
N ARG A 86 1.51 -7.17 15.63
CA ARG A 86 0.64 -7.93 16.56
C ARG A 86 0.28 -7.17 17.83
N ILE A 87 0.79 -5.96 18.03
CA ILE A 87 0.45 -5.14 19.19
C ILE A 87 -0.99 -4.65 19.10
N LYS A 88 -1.73 -4.79 20.21
CA LYS A 88 -3.08 -4.23 20.40
C LYS A 88 -3.00 -3.08 21.40
N PRO A 89 -3.77 -1.98 21.24
CA PRO A 89 -4.81 -1.78 20.22
C PRO A 89 -4.28 -1.31 18.86
N CYS A 90 -3.09 -0.69 18.81
CA CYS A 90 -2.55 -0.12 17.58
C CYS A 90 -1.21 -0.76 17.19
N PRO A 91 -1.16 -1.50 16.08
CA PRO A 91 0.09 -2.01 15.52
C PRO A 91 1.06 -0.91 15.07
N GLU A 92 2.35 -1.20 15.15
CA GLU A 92 3.43 -0.29 14.77
C GLU A 92 4.18 -0.81 13.54
N TYR A 93 4.49 0.08 12.60
CA TYR A 93 5.13 -0.27 11.33
C TYR A 93 6.32 0.63 11.03
N PHE A 94 7.40 0.02 10.57
CA PHE A 94 8.56 0.68 10.00
C PHE A 94 8.53 0.54 8.48
N ILE A 95 8.45 1.67 7.79
CA ILE A 95 8.29 1.72 6.35
C ILE A 95 9.45 2.51 5.77
N THR A 96 10.18 1.90 4.84
CA THR A 96 11.29 2.55 4.13
C THR A 96 10.80 2.99 2.75
N GLY A 97 11.20 4.17 2.29
CA GLY A 97 10.96 4.57 0.91
C GLY A 97 11.67 3.64 -0.08
N LYS A 98 11.26 3.70 -1.35
CA LYS A 98 11.96 3.05 -2.47
C LYS A 98 12.66 4.07 -3.35
N ASP A 99 13.60 3.60 -4.15
CA ASP A 99 14.30 4.36 -5.18
C ASP A 99 15.01 5.62 -4.61
N SER A 100 14.64 6.81 -5.07
CA SER A 100 15.20 8.07 -4.57
C SER A 100 14.87 8.35 -3.10
N LEU A 101 13.87 7.66 -2.53
CA LEU A 101 13.39 7.84 -1.16
C LEU A 101 13.91 6.76 -0.20
N ASN A 102 14.85 5.91 -0.63
CA ASN A 102 15.44 4.82 0.18
C ASN A 102 16.08 5.30 1.50
N HIS A 103 16.46 6.57 1.58
CA HIS A 103 17.04 7.18 2.77
C HIS A 103 15.98 7.56 3.82
N ILE A 104 14.69 7.57 3.47
CA ILE A 104 13.61 8.00 4.36
C ILE A 104 12.94 6.78 5.00
N VAL A 105 12.87 6.79 6.32
CA VAL A 105 12.16 5.79 7.12
C VAL A 105 11.04 6.46 7.89
N LEU A 106 9.83 5.92 7.74
CA LEU A 106 8.63 6.33 8.45
C LEU A 106 8.31 5.33 9.56
N TYR A 107 8.13 5.84 10.77
CA TYR A 107 7.56 5.07 11.87
C TYR A 107 6.10 5.44 12.06
N ILE A 108 5.21 4.47 11.86
CA ILE A 108 3.76 4.71 11.80
C ILE A 108 3.04 3.79 12.78
N THR A 109 2.18 4.36 13.60
CA THR A 109 1.23 3.61 14.42
C THR A 109 -0.13 3.62 13.71
N ARG A 110 -0.66 2.43 13.42
CA ARG A 110 -1.97 2.26 12.78
C ARG A 110 -2.99 1.86 13.83
N CYS A 111 -4.03 2.67 14.01
CA CYS A 111 -5.20 2.34 14.82
C CYS A 111 -6.42 2.07 13.92
N ASP A 112 -7.60 1.81 14.50
CA ASP A 112 -8.79 1.41 13.73
C ASP A 112 -9.29 2.49 12.75
N SER A 113 -9.21 3.76 13.13
CA SER A 113 -9.68 4.90 12.30
C SER A 113 -8.55 5.79 11.78
N THR A 114 -7.40 5.79 12.45
CA THR A 114 -6.30 6.72 12.20
C THR A 114 -4.98 6.01 11.94
N ALA A 115 -4.13 6.66 11.14
CA ALA A 115 -2.73 6.30 10.97
C ALA A 115 -1.87 7.48 11.41
N THR A 116 -1.15 7.32 12.50
CA THR A 116 -0.31 8.37 13.07
C THR A 116 1.12 8.15 12.64
N ILE A 117 1.71 9.16 12.01
CA ILE A 117 3.13 9.19 11.67
C ILE A 117 3.86 9.75 12.89
N ASN A 118 4.59 8.87 13.57
CA ASN A 118 5.20 9.15 14.85
C ASN A 118 6.54 9.86 14.71
N THR A 119 7.39 9.36 13.81
CA THR A 119 8.71 9.92 13.52
C THR A 119 9.07 9.68 12.06
N ILE A 120 9.89 10.58 11.52
CA ILE A 120 10.48 10.51 10.19
C ILE A 120 11.99 10.56 10.40
N THR A 121 12.70 9.56 9.90
CA THR A 121 14.16 9.46 10.01
C THR A 121 14.75 9.49 8.61
N ILE A 122 15.83 10.26 8.44
CA ILE A 122 16.62 10.33 7.21
C ILE A 122 17.97 9.68 7.52
N ASN A 123 18.32 8.64 6.77
CA ASN A 123 19.61 7.94 6.83
C ASN A 123 20.60 8.51 5.81
#